data_AF-A0AAU2NPR7-F1
#
_entry.id   AF-A0AAU2NPR7-F1
#
_cell.length_a   1.000
_cell.length_b   1.000
_cell.length_c   1.000
_cell.angle_alpha   90.00
_cell.angle_beta   90.00
_cell.angle_gamma   90.00
#
_symmetry.space_group_name_H-M   'P 1'
#
loop_
_entity.id
_entity.type
_entity.pdbx_description
1 polymer ?
#
loop_
_entity_poly.entity_id
_entity_poly.type
_entity_poly.pdbx_seq_one_letter_code
_entity_poly.pdbx_strand_id
1 'polypeptide(L)'
;MPVKYTRELLTTLAAESNSVNDIMRRLGVPMAGGTHSYLSKRLRFYGIDTSHFNEGRPDYGRRRYSRQQLAEAAANSDSINSVMAYLGVTPYDSLYSYLKKRLAEFGIDTSHFTFRGNGRNRIEAIPKDALAQAVATHRNFRGVILALGMTDCGSSRTLVRESIAFHQLDTSHFTGQAHNKVRKTGPRRKAEELLVQRPPESHRVPGDRLRAMLVHIGRPDICEMCGAPPTWLGHAMTLEVDHINGNWLDNRRENLRLLCPNCHSITPTCCGRNRSRDARAEGIAA
;
A
#
# COMPACT_ATOMS: atom_id res chain seq x y z
N MET A 1 9.66 -25.09 29.10
CA MET A 1 8.87 -25.60 27.95
C MET A 1 9.70 -26.65 27.24
N PRO A 2 9.16 -27.86 26.98
CA PRO A 2 9.89 -28.88 26.23
C PRO A 2 10.16 -28.36 24.82
N VAL A 3 11.44 -28.30 24.46
CA VAL A 3 11.84 -27.82 23.14
C VAL A 3 11.55 -28.92 22.12
N LYS A 4 10.64 -28.63 21.16
CA LYS A 4 10.15 -29.60 20.17
C LYS A 4 11.25 -30.34 19.39
N TYR A 5 12.38 -29.68 19.11
CA TYR A 5 13.57 -30.29 18.49
C TYR A 5 14.82 -29.87 19.25
N THR A 6 15.44 -30.81 19.95
CA THR A 6 16.65 -30.60 20.75
C THR A 6 17.88 -30.42 19.85
N ARG A 7 18.95 -29.85 20.41
CA ARG A 7 20.20 -29.62 19.67
C ARG A 7 20.85 -30.94 19.26
N GLU A 8 20.81 -31.92 20.15
CA GLU A 8 21.38 -33.25 19.94
C GLU A 8 20.70 -33.92 18.75
N LEU A 9 19.36 -33.92 18.74
CA LEU A 9 18.55 -34.49 17.65
C LEU A 9 18.86 -33.83 16.31
N LEU A 10 18.89 -32.49 16.26
CA LEU A 10 19.15 -31.78 15.00
C LEU A 10 20.60 -31.90 14.53
N THR A 11 21.56 -32.06 15.44
CA THR A 11 22.97 -32.29 15.07
C THR A 11 23.13 -33.63 14.36
N THR A 12 22.57 -34.70 14.94
CA THR A 12 22.60 -36.05 14.34
C THR A 12 21.91 -36.04 12.98
N LEU A 13 20.71 -35.46 12.91
CA LEU A 13 19.95 -35.40 11.65
C LEU A 13 20.63 -34.56 10.58
N ALA A 14 21.29 -33.45 10.95
CA ALA A 14 22.05 -32.64 10.00
C ALA A 14 23.27 -33.38 9.46
N ALA A 15 23.99 -34.14 10.29
CA ALA A 15 25.13 -34.94 9.83
C ALA A 15 24.71 -36.02 8.81
N GLU A 16 23.54 -36.61 8.97
CA GLU A 16 23.02 -37.67 8.09
C GLU A 16 22.21 -37.16 6.89
N SER A 17 21.92 -35.86 6.82
CA SER A 17 21.03 -35.28 5.83
C SER A 17 21.77 -34.36 4.87
N ASN A 18 21.34 -34.38 3.61
CA ASN A 18 21.83 -33.45 2.58
C ASN A 18 20.85 -32.30 2.31
N SER A 19 19.81 -32.09 3.12
CA SER A 19 18.95 -30.89 3.05
C SER A 19 18.01 -30.80 4.24
N VAL A 20 17.43 -29.62 4.47
CA VAL A 20 16.34 -29.43 5.47
C VAL A 20 15.12 -30.29 5.12
N ASN A 21 14.82 -30.51 3.84
CA ASN A 21 13.75 -31.43 3.41
C ASN A 21 14.05 -32.88 3.82
N ASP A 22 15.32 -33.29 3.78
CA ASP A 22 15.73 -34.64 4.17
C ASP A 22 15.61 -34.84 5.68
N ILE A 23 15.99 -33.83 6.47
CA ILE A 23 15.69 -33.77 7.91
C ILE A 23 14.19 -33.91 8.16
N MET A 24 13.35 -33.17 7.42
CA MET A 24 11.90 -33.24 7.58
C MET A 24 11.34 -34.62 7.23
N ARG A 25 11.89 -35.31 6.23
CA ARG A 25 11.52 -36.70 5.90
C ARG A 25 11.92 -37.67 7.02
N ARG A 26 13.15 -37.56 7.52
CA ARG A 26 13.67 -38.40 8.62
C ARG A 26 12.89 -38.18 9.93
N LEU A 27 12.43 -36.96 10.18
CA LEU A 27 11.55 -36.62 11.31
C LEU A 27 10.10 -37.09 11.11
N GLY A 28 9.73 -37.59 9.93
CA GLY A 28 8.35 -37.98 9.61
C GLY A 28 7.36 -36.81 9.65
N VAL A 29 7.82 -35.57 9.44
CA VAL A 29 6.95 -34.38 9.50
C VAL A 29 6.45 -33.96 8.12
N PRO A 30 5.25 -33.37 8.02
CA PRO A 30 4.72 -32.88 6.75
C PRO A 30 5.64 -31.88 6.06
N MET A 31 5.71 -31.95 4.71
CA MET A 31 6.45 -31.02 3.84
C MET A 31 5.79 -29.64 3.75
N ALA A 32 5.62 -28.97 4.89
CA ALA A 32 5.03 -27.64 5.01
C ALA A 32 6.11 -26.57 5.15
N GLY A 33 5.91 -25.42 4.49
CA GLY A 33 6.86 -24.29 4.52
C GLY A 33 7.12 -23.74 5.93
N GLY A 34 6.13 -23.79 6.82
CA GLY A 34 6.27 -23.41 8.22
C GLY A 34 7.27 -24.28 8.97
N THR A 35 7.19 -25.61 8.79
CA THR A 35 8.11 -26.58 9.39
C THR A 35 9.53 -26.40 8.86
N HIS A 36 9.67 -26.21 7.55
CA HIS A 36 10.96 -25.93 6.93
C HIS A 36 11.61 -24.66 7.48
N SER A 37 10.84 -23.57 7.57
CA SER A 37 11.30 -22.29 8.13
C SER A 37 11.70 -22.42 9.60
N TYR A 38 10.92 -23.14 10.39
CA TYR A 38 11.22 -23.39 11.80
C TYR A 38 12.52 -24.18 11.99
N LEU A 39 12.69 -25.29 11.26
CA LEU A 39 13.91 -26.11 11.32
C LEU A 39 15.14 -25.33 10.84
N SER A 40 15.02 -24.56 9.76
CA SER A 40 16.10 -23.71 9.24
C SER A 40 16.56 -22.68 10.28
N LYS A 41 15.61 -22.02 10.96
CA LYS A 41 15.93 -21.09 12.05
C LYS A 41 16.56 -21.79 13.24
N ARG A 42 16.11 -23.02 13.55
CA ARG A 42 16.60 -23.78 14.70
C ARG A 42 18.02 -24.32 14.50
N LEU A 43 18.35 -24.79 13.30
CA LEU A 43 19.72 -25.18 12.92
C LEU A 43 20.70 -24.01 13.08
N ARG A 44 20.34 -22.83 12.58
CA ARG A 44 21.14 -21.60 12.77
C ARG A 44 21.25 -21.20 14.24
N PHE A 45 20.15 -21.26 14.98
CA PHE A 45 20.13 -20.92 16.40
C PHE A 45 21.09 -21.80 17.22
N TYR A 46 21.19 -23.09 16.90
CA TYR A 46 22.11 -24.01 17.56
C TYR A 46 23.54 -24.00 16.99
N GLY A 47 23.80 -23.21 15.95
CA GLY A 47 25.09 -23.16 15.27
C GLY A 47 25.49 -24.50 14.63
N ILE A 48 24.51 -25.29 14.18
CA ILE A 48 24.76 -26.59 13.54
C ILE A 48 25.23 -26.33 12.11
N ASP A 49 26.35 -26.95 11.73
CA ASP A 49 26.90 -26.83 10.38
C ASP A 49 25.99 -27.52 9.36
N THR A 50 25.77 -26.82 8.24
CA THR A 50 24.88 -27.24 7.14
C THR A 50 25.46 -26.89 5.77
N SER A 51 26.76 -26.56 5.69
CA SER A 51 27.42 -26.23 4.43
C SER A 51 27.33 -27.36 3.40
N HIS A 52 27.35 -28.61 3.87
CA HIS A 52 27.29 -29.82 3.04
C HIS A 52 25.91 -30.12 2.44
N PHE A 53 24.83 -29.42 2.86
CA PHE A 53 23.46 -29.65 2.36
C PHE A 53 23.26 -29.39 0.85
N ASN A 54 24.31 -29.03 0.13
CA ASN A 54 24.28 -28.89 -1.33
C ASN A 54 25.44 -29.61 -2.03
N GLU A 55 26.26 -30.37 -1.29
CA GLU A 55 27.31 -31.21 -1.87
C GLU A 55 26.66 -32.39 -2.63
N GLY A 56 27.11 -32.64 -3.86
CA GLY A 56 26.59 -33.74 -4.69
C GLY A 56 25.26 -33.49 -5.41
N ARG A 57 24.66 -32.30 -5.31
CA ARG A 57 23.60 -31.93 -6.27
C ARG A 57 24.22 -31.75 -7.65
N PRO A 58 23.69 -32.41 -8.70
CA PRO A 58 24.06 -32.08 -10.08
C PRO A 58 23.90 -30.57 -10.28
N ASP A 59 24.90 -29.91 -10.87
CA ASP A 59 24.71 -28.53 -11.32
C ASP A 59 23.69 -28.55 -12.44
N TYR A 60 22.41 -28.39 -12.10
CA TYR A 60 21.31 -28.24 -13.05
C TYR A 60 21.37 -26.89 -13.81
N GLY A 61 22.56 -26.28 -13.92
CA GLY A 61 22.82 -25.05 -14.64
C GLY A 61 22.52 -23.78 -13.83
N ARG A 62 23.01 -23.67 -12.58
CA ARG A 62 22.95 -22.38 -11.85
C ARG A 62 23.97 -21.34 -12.37
N ARG A 63 24.71 -21.65 -13.43
CA ARG A 63 25.58 -20.73 -14.17
C ARG A 63 25.31 -20.84 -15.68
N ARG A 64 24.18 -20.28 -16.15
CA ARG A 64 23.85 -20.26 -17.59
C ARG A 64 24.78 -19.36 -18.41
N TYR A 65 25.42 -18.38 -17.78
CA TYR A 65 26.30 -17.43 -18.47
C TYR A 65 27.58 -17.21 -17.67
N SER A 66 28.73 -17.36 -18.34
CA SER A 66 30.03 -17.03 -17.78
C SER A 66 30.22 -15.51 -17.66
N ARG A 67 31.18 -15.08 -16.85
CA ARG A 67 31.56 -13.65 -16.76
C ARG A 67 31.95 -13.10 -18.13
N GLN A 68 32.69 -13.87 -18.94
CA GLN A 68 33.12 -13.45 -20.27
C GLN A 68 31.92 -13.26 -21.20
N GLN A 69 30.99 -14.22 -21.23
CA GLN A 69 29.77 -14.13 -22.04
C GLN A 69 28.91 -12.91 -21.66
N LEU A 70 28.76 -12.63 -20.37
CA LEU A 70 27.99 -11.46 -19.91
C LEU A 70 28.73 -10.14 -20.15
N ALA A 71 30.06 -10.11 -20.05
CA ALA A 71 30.84 -8.91 -20.32
C ALA A 71 30.80 -8.54 -21.79
N GLU A 72 30.95 -9.52 -22.68
CA GLU A 72 30.85 -9.34 -24.13
C GLU A 72 29.44 -8.90 -24.53
N ALA A 73 28.41 -9.55 -24.00
CA ALA A 73 27.03 -9.17 -24.25
C ALA A 73 26.72 -7.75 -23.73
N ALA A 74 27.23 -7.38 -22.54
CA ALA A 74 27.04 -6.04 -21.98
C ALA A 74 27.79 -4.96 -22.78
N ALA A 75 29.00 -5.23 -23.28
CA ALA A 75 29.73 -4.28 -24.11
C ALA A 75 29.00 -3.98 -25.43
N ASN A 76 28.32 -4.96 -26.00
CA ASN A 76 27.57 -4.84 -27.25
C ASN A 76 26.08 -4.48 -27.05
N SER A 77 25.70 -4.12 -25.83
CA SER A 77 24.30 -3.85 -25.46
C SER A 77 24.17 -2.52 -24.74
N ASP A 78 22.99 -1.92 -24.87
CA ASP A 78 22.57 -0.70 -24.16
C ASP A 78 21.56 -1.02 -23.03
N SER A 79 21.20 -2.29 -22.83
CA SER A 79 20.22 -2.72 -21.83
C SER A 79 20.28 -4.20 -21.50
N ILE A 80 19.68 -4.60 -20.38
CA ILE A 80 19.56 -6.02 -20.00
C ILE A 80 18.72 -6.82 -21.01
N ASN A 81 17.75 -6.20 -21.69
CA ASN A 81 16.97 -6.87 -22.75
C ASN A 81 17.80 -7.06 -24.01
N SER A 82 18.63 -6.07 -24.37
CA SER A 82 19.59 -6.17 -25.47
C SER A 82 20.64 -7.24 -25.17
N VAL A 83 21.06 -7.37 -23.91
CA VAL A 83 21.90 -8.49 -23.44
C VAL A 83 21.19 -9.84 -23.64
N MET A 84 19.90 -9.96 -23.32
CA MET A 84 19.16 -11.20 -23.60
C MET A 84 19.07 -11.51 -25.09
N ALA A 85 18.82 -10.50 -25.92
CA ALA A 85 18.76 -10.63 -27.37
C ALA A 85 20.11 -11.06 -27.96
N TYR A 86 21.21 -10.45 -27.49
CA TYR A 86 22.58 -10.82 -27.86
C TYR A 86 22.90 -12.27 -27.46
N LEU A 87 22.41 -12.70 -26.30
CA LEU A 87 22.53 -14.09 -25.82
C LEU A 87 21.56 -15.06 -26.51
N GLY A 88 20.75 -14.60 -27.48
CA GLY A 88 19.81 -15.42 -28.24
C GLY A 88 18.61 -15.92 -27.44
N VAL A 89 18.22 -15.24 -26.35
CA VAL A 89 17.14 -15.67 -25.46
C VAL A 89 15.96 -14.70 -25.50
N THR A 90 14.75 -15.25 -25.52
CA THR A 90 13.51 -14.48 -25.45
C THR A 90 13.33 -13.82 -24.07
N PRO A 91 12.90 -12.54 -23.99
CA PRO A 91 12.80 -11.84 -22.70
C PRO A 91 11.71 -12.41 -21.78
N TYR A 92 12.04 -12.64 -20.50
CA TYR A 92 11.08 -12.94 -19.43
C TYR A 92 11.57 -12.47 -18.05
N ASP A 93 10.64 -12.15 -17.14
CA ASP A 93 10.89 -11.38 -15.90
C ASP A 93 11.91 -12.00 -14.93
N SER A 94 11.89 -13.33 -14.79
CA SER A 94 12.82 -14.01 -13.89
C SER A 94 14.25 -14.03 -14.41
N LEU A 95 14.44 -14.03 -15.74
CA LEU A 95 15.75 -13.90 -16.37
C LEU A 95 16.30 -12.48 -16.26
N TYR A 96 15.44 -11.46 -16.36
CA TYR A 96 15.83 -10.06 -16.16
C TYR A 96 16.46 -9.85 -14.79
N SER A 97 15.76 -10.31 -13.75
CA SER A 97 16.22 -10.20 -12.36
C SER A 97 17.50 -11.00 -12.12
N TYR A 98 17.62 -12.18 -12.75
CA TYR A 98 18.82 -13.00 -12.69
C TYR A 98 20.03 -12.33 -13.34
N LEU A 99 19.91 -11.86 -14.58
CA LEU A 99 21.00 -11.19 -15.30
C LEU A 99 21.43 -9.89 -14.62
N LYS A 100 20.48 -9.10 -14.12
CA LYS A 100 20.78 -7.88 -13.35
C LYS A 100 21.67 -8.19 -12.14
N LYS A 101 21.29 -9.21 -11.36
CA LYS A 101 22.06 -9.63 -10.18
C LYS A 101 23.44 -10.16 -10.58
N ARG A 102 23.53 -10.91 -11.69
CA ARG A 102 24.79 -11.50 -12.17
C ARG A 102 25.77 -10.46 -12.74
N LEU A 103 25.29 -9.48 -13.50
CA LEU A 103 26.11 -8.37 -13.99
C LEU A 103 26.73 -7.59 -12.82
N ALA A 104 25.95 -7.33 -11.77
CA ALA A 104 26.42 -6.70 -10.55
C ALA A 104 27.42 -7.57 -9.77
N GLU A 105 27.13 -8.87 -9.61
CA GLU A 105 28.01 -9.82 -8.92
C GLU A 105 29.38 -9.96 -9.62
N PHE A 106 29.42 -9.89 -10.94
CA PHE A 106 30.66 -9.96 -11.72
C PHE A 106 31.38 -8.61 -11.89
N GLY A 107 30.81 -7.52 -11.37
CA GLY A 107 31.37 -6.18 -11.50
C GLY A 107 31.49 -5.72 -12.95
N ILE A 108 30.56 -6.12 -13.82
CA ILE A 108 30.56 -5.74 -15.23
C ILE A 108 29.98 -4.32 -15.33
N ASP A 109 30.70 -3.41 -16.01
CA ASP A 109 30.22 -2.06 -16.21
C ASP A 109 28.94 -2.06 -17.06
N THR A 110 27.92 -1.41 -16.53
CA THR A 110 26.61 -1.23 -17.15
C THR A 110 26.17 0.23 -17.06
N SER A 111 27.12 1.14 -16.82
CA SER A 111 26.87 2.57 -16.69
C SER A 111 26.39 3.22 -18.00
N HIS A 112 26.82 2.67 -19.14
CA HIS A 112 26.39 3.05 -20.49
C HIS A 112 25.02 2.49 -20.87
N PHE A 113 24.47 1.56 -20.06
CA PHE A 113 23.10 1.13 -20.29
C PHE A 113 22.19 2.34 -20.11
N THR A 114 21.32 2.57 -21.09
CA THR A 114 20.42 3.73 -21.18
C THR A 114 19.28 3.68 -20.14
N PHE A 115 19.47 2.94 -19.04
CA PHE A 115 18.49 2.71 -17.99
C PHE A 115 18.98 3.21 -16.63
N ARG A 116 18.52 4.40 -16.22
CA ARG A 116 18.50 4.80 -14.80
C ARG A 116 17.10 5.24 -14.38
N GLY A 117 16.39 4.30 -13.76
CA GLY A 117 15.19 4.55 -12.97
C GLY A 117 15.03 3.46 -11.91
N ASN A 118 14.45 3.81 -10.77
CA ASN A 118 14.08 2.85 -9.73
C ASN A 118 13.03 1.87 -10.29
N GLY A 119 13.50 0.71 -10.71
CA GLY A 119 12.78 -0.56 -10.69
C GLY A 119 11.59 -0.75 -11.62
N ARG A 120 11.01 0.25 -12.32
CA ARG A 120 9.78 0.00 -13.10
C ARG A 120 9.60 0.63 -14.48
N ASN A 121 10.32 1.65 -14.94
CA ASN A 121 10.13 2.15 -16.31
C ASN A 121 11.40 2.82 -16.88
N ARG A 122 11.87 2.33 -18.04
CA ARG A 122 12.79 3.06 -18.92
C ARG A 122 11.91 4.06 -19.63
N ILE A 123 12.10 5.35 -19.44
CA ILE A 123 11.46 6.28 -20.34
C ILE A 123 12.52 7.23 -20.85
N GLU A 124 12.71 7.23 -22.17
CA GLU A 124 13.56 8.20 -22.85
C GLU A 124 12.99 9.58 -22.52
N ALA A 125 13.77 10.40 -21.80
CA ALA A 125 13.36 11.76 -21.48
C ALA A 125 13.05 12.49 -22.79
N ILE A 126 11.87 13.11 -22.86
CA ILE A 126 11.43 13.81 -24.08
C ILE A 126 12.49 14.86 -24.43
N PRO A 127 12.89 14.99 -25.71
CA PRO A 127 13.85 16.00 -26.14
C PRO A 127 13.47 17.38 -25.60
N LYS A 128 14.44 18.07 -25.01
CA LYS A 128 14.22 19.32 -24.26
C LYS A 128 13.47 20.36 -25.10
N ASP A 129 13.86 20.51 -26.35
CA ASP A 129 13.32 21.55 -27.24
C ASP A 129 11.84 21.33 -27.56
N ALA A 130 11.47 20.09 -27.91
CA ALA A 130 10.08 19.71 -28.16
C ALA A 130 9.22 19.84 -26.90
N LEU A 131 9.77 19.46 -25.74
CA LEU A 131 9.07 19.57 -24.46
C LEU A 131 8.88 21.04 -24.03
N ALA A 132 9.91 21.87 -24.19
CA ALA A 132 9.86 23.29 -23.84
C ALA A 132 8.82 24.03 -24.68
N GLN A 133 8.78 23.75 -26.00
CA GLN A 133 7.77 24.32 -26.90
C GLN A 133 6.35 23.90 -26.49
N ALA A 134 6.14 22.62 -26.18
CA ALA A 134 4.84 22.10 -25.77
C ALA A 134 4.39 22.69 -24.41
N VAL A 135 5.30 22.83 -23.45
CA VAL A 135 5.03 23.43 -22.12
C VAL A 135 4.71 24.92 -22.23
N ALA A 136 5.40 25.66 -23.11
CA ALA A 136 5.12 27.07 -23.35
C ALA A 136 3.74 27.31 -24.00
N THR A 137 3.33 26.40 -24.90
CA THR A 137 2.09 26.55 -25.69
C THR A 137 0.83 26.17 -24.91
N HIS A 138 0.92 25.21 -23.98
CA HIS A 138 -0.23 24.66 -23.28
C HIS A 138 -0.27 25.04 -21.79
N ARG A 139 -1.47 25.09 -21.21
CA ARG A 139 -1.69 25.40 -19.78
C ARG A 139 -2.11 24.18 -18.95
N ASN A 140 -1.94 22.99 -19.50
CA ASN A 140 -2.26 21.73 -18.84
C ASN A 140 -1.47 20.57 -19.45
N PHE A 141 -1.25 19.52 -18.66
CA PHE A 141 -0.47 18.34 -19.07
C PHE A 141 -1.07 17.60 -20.27
N ARG A 142 -2.40 17.56 -20.42
CA ARG A 142 -3.05 16.91 -21.57
C ARG A 142 -2.66 17.58 -22.88
N GLY A 143 -2.67 18.92 -22.92
CA GLY A 143 -2.24 19.69 -24.09
C GLY A 143 -0.78 19.38 -24.45
N VAL A 144 0.12 19.36 -23.46
CA VAL A 144 1.53 19.00 -23.66
C VAL A 144 1.66 17.59 -24.25
N ILE A 145 0.96 16.60 -23.69
CA ILE A 145 1.01 15.21 -24.14
C ILE A 145 0.53 15.07 -25.59
N LEU A 146 -0.57 15.74 -25.94
CA LEU A 146 -1.10 15.72 -27.31
C LEU A 146 -0.18 16.42 -28.31
N ALA A 147 0.43 17.54 -27.93
CA ALA A 147 1.39 18.26 -28.78
C ALA A 147 2.67 17.45 -29.04
N LEU A 148 3.04 16.57 -28.11
CA LEU A 148 4.14 15.62 -28.28
C LEU A 148 3.75 14.37 -29.09
N GLY A 149 2.54 14.31 -29.64
CA GLY A 149 2.05 13.17 -30.43
C GLY A 149 1.80 11.91 -29.60
N MET A 150 1.66 12.05 -28.28
CA MET A 150 1.50 10.93 -27.36
C MET A 150 0.03 10.71 -26.98
N THR A 151 -0.31 9.45 -26.67
CA THR A 151 -1.62 9.11 -26.09
C THR A 151 -1.69 9.53 -24.63
N ASP A 152 -2.81 10.11 -24.21
CA ASP A 152 -3.02 10.62 -22.85
C ASP A 152 -3.37 9.52 -21.83
N CYS A 153 -2.35 8.82 -21.32
CA CYS A 153 -2.45 7.72 -20.37
C CYS A 153 -1.56 7.94 -19.13
N GLY A 154 -1.58 7.01 -18.17
CA GLY A 154 -0.81 7.15 -16.93
C GLY A 154 0.71 7.16 -17.13
N SER A 155 1.21 6.36 -18.06
CA SER A 155 2.65 6.28 -18.38
C SER A 155 3.15 7.54 -19.09
N SER A 156 2.41 8.07 -20.08
CA SER A 156 2.79 9.31 -20.77
C SER A 156 2.72 10.53 -19.86
N ARG A 157 1.74 10.61 -18.96
CA ARG A 157 1.69 11.64 -17.89
C ARG A 157 2.89 11.58 -16.96
N THR A 158 3.32 10.37 -16.59
CA THR A 158 4.49 10.16 -15.74
C THR A 158 5.75 10.61 -16.47
N LEU A 159 5.91 10.19 -17.72
CA LEU A 159 7.03 10.60 -18.57
C LEU A 159 7.15 12.12 -18.70
N VAL A 160 6.05 12.79 -19.06
CA VAL A 160 6.06 14.25 -19.25
C VAL A 160 6.41 14.96 -17.94
N ARG A 161 5.88 14.52 -16.80
CA ARG A 161 6.25 15.08 -15.48
C ARG A 161 7.72 14.88 -15.15
N GLU A 162 8.24 13.67 -15.34
CA GLU A 162 9.63 13.35 -15.06
C GLU A 162 10.57 14.10 -16.01
N SER A 163 10.21 14.23 -17.29
CA SER A 163 10.97 15.00 -18.28
C SER A 163 10.97 16.50 -17.97
N ILE A 164 9.84 17.07 -17.56
CA ILE A 164 9.74 18.49 -17.13
C ILE A 164 10.64 18.75 -15.93
N ALA A 165 10.63 17.86 -14.94
CA ALA A 165 11.47 17.97 -13.76
C ALA A 165 12.96 17.81 -14.11
N PHE A 166 13.30 16.85 -14.97
CA PHE A 166 14.66 16.61 -15.44
C PHE A 166 15.24 17.83 -16.16
N HIS A 167 14.46 18.45 -17.06
CA HIS A 167 14.86 19.63 -17.83
C HIS A 167 14.63 20.96 -17.11
N GLN A 168 14.08 20.93 -15.89
CA GLN A 168 13.78 22.09 -15.04
C GLN A 168 12.92 23.15 -15.75
N LEU A 169 11.86 22.71 -16.43
CA LEU A 169 10.94 23.61 -17.15
C LEU A 169 9.88 24.17 -16.20
N ASP A 170 9.56 25.47 -16.34
CA ASP A 170 8.51 26.11 -15.55
C ASP A 170 7.10 25.65 -16.01
N THR A 171 6.27 25.31 -15.03
CA THR A 171 4.85 24.93 -15.24
C THR A 171 3.91 25.71 -14.34
N SER A 172 4.38 26.81 -13.74
CA SER A 172 3.61 27.65 -12.82
C SER A 172 2.31 28.19 -13.45
N HIS A 173 2.29 28.38 -14.77
CA HIS A 173 1.14 28.84 -15.54
C HIS A 173 0.07 27.76 -15.80
N PHE A 174 0.30 26.51 -15.39
CA PHE A 174 -0.67 25.43 -15.56
C PHE A 174 -1.83 25.57 -14.58
N THR A 175 -3.07 25.60 -15.08
CA THR A 175 -4.26 25.94 -14.29
C THR A 175 -4.87 24.76 -13.52
N GLY A 176 -4.51 23.52 -13.89
CA GLY A 176 -4.77 22.28 -13.15
C GLY A 176 -6.14 22.17 -12.44
N GLN A 177 -6.12 21.67 -11.20
CA GLN A 177 -7.30 21.55 -10.32
C GLN A 177 -7.57 22.83 -9.50
N ALA A 178 -6.90 23.95 -9.82
CA ALA A 178 -7.00 25.18 -9.02
C ALA A 178 -8.43 25.77 -9.01
N HIS A 179 -9.22 25.53 -10.06
CA HIS A 179 -10.63 25.94 -10.12
C HIS A 179 -11.50 25.32 -9.02
N ASN A 180 -11.16 24.14 -8.50
CA ASN A 180 -11.89 23.45 -7.43
C ASN A 180 -11.34 23.73 -6.02
N LYS A 181 -10.11 24.26 -5.90
CA LYS A 181 -9.52 24.55 -4.58
C LYS A 181 -10.19 25.74 -3.87
N VAL A 182 -10.72 26.69 -4.63
CA VAL A 182 -11.32 27.92 -4.07
C VAL A 182 -12.79 27.74 -3.70
N ARG A 183 -13.51 26.81 -4.36
CA ARG A 183 -14.93 26.54 -4.05
C ARG A 183 -15.08 25.38 -3.07
N LYS A 184 -15.05 25.69 -1.77
CA LYS A 184 -15.77 24.86 -0.79
C LYS A 184 -17.26 25.10 -0.99
N THR A 185 -17.90 24.34 -1.89
CA THR A 185 -19.36 24.31 -1.92
C THR A 185 -19.82 23.80 -0.56
N GLY A 186 -20.71 24.56 0.09
CA GLY A 186 -21.37 24.12 1.32
C GLY A 186 -22.04 22.74 1.15
N PRO A 187 -22.57 22.18 2.24
CA PRO A 187 -23.24 20.90 2.17
C PRO A 187 -24.33 20.91 1.09
N ARG A 188 -24.32 19.89 0.22
CA ARG A 188 -25.25 19.78 -0.92
C ARG A 188 -26.72 19.60 -0.49
N ARG A 189 -26.98 19.19 0.74
CA ARG A 189 -28.32 19.05 1.33
C ARG A 189 -28.48 20.05 2.46
N LYS A 190 -29.70 20.55 2.63
CA LYS A 190 -30.03 21.50 3.69
C LYS A 190 -30.15 20.79 5.03
N ALA A 191 -29.87 21.51 6.12
CA ALA A 191 -29.94 20.94 7.47
C ALA A 191 -31.36 20.49 7.83
N GLU A 192 -32.37 21.23 7.34
CA GLU A 192 -33.80 20.97 7.57
C GLU A 192 -34.28 19.66 6.92
N GLU A 193 -33.57 19.15 5.90
CA GLU A 193 -33.90 17.87 5.26
C GLU A 193 -33.26 16.68 5.99
N LEU A 194 -32.15 16.91 6.71
CA LEU A 194 -31.36 15.85 7.32
C LEU A 194 -31.62 15.70 8.82
N LEU A 195 -31.88 16.81 9.51
CA LEU A 195 -32.10 16.87 10.95
C LEU A 195 -33.58 16.71 11.31
N VAL A 196 -34.19 15.63 10.81
CA VAL A 196 -35.61 15.30 11.00
C VAL A 196 -35.77 13.87 11.49
N GLN A 197 -36.93 13.57 12.06
CA GLN A 197 -37.33 12.20 12.32
C GLN A 197 -37.65 11.51 10.99
N ARG A 198 -37.03 10.35 10.76
CA ARG A 198 -37.16 9.60 9.51
C ARG A 198 -38.15 8.44 9.66
N PRO A 199 -38.86 8.06 8.58
CA PRO A 199 -39.73 6.88 8.57
C PRO A 199 -38.97 5.59 8.93
N PRO A 200 -39.63 4.57 9.51
CA PRO A 200 -39.01 3.30 9.93
C PRO A 200 -38.17 2.60 8.84
N GLU A 201 -38.60 2.68 7.58
CA GLU A 201 -37.94 2.07 6.41
C GLU A 201 -36.69 2.82 5.93
N SER A 202 -36.33 3.94 6.56
CA SER A 202 -35.20 4.76 6.12
C SER A 202 -33.85 4.14 6.47
N HIS A 203 -32.87 4.27 5.57
CA HIS A 203 -31.47 3.95 5.91
C HIS A 203 -30.88 4.94 6.93
N ARG A 204 -30.01 4.44 7.82
CA ARG A 204 -29.26 5.25 8.80
C ARG A 204 -28.44 6.33 8.10
N VAL A 205 -28.54 7.56 8.60
CA VAL A 205 -27.68 8.65 8.15
C VAL A 205 -26.29 8.49 8.78
N PRO A 206 -25.20 8.54 7.99
CA PRO A 206 -23.85 8.57 8.53
C PRO A 206 -23.62 9.73 9.52
N GLY A 207 -22.96 9.45 10.64
CA GLY A 207 -22.80 10.42 11.74
C GLY A 207 -21.96 11.64 11.36
N ASP A 208 -20.98 11.48 10.47
CA ASP A 208 -20.18 12.58 9.92
C ASP A 208 -21.06 13.63 9.20
N ARG A 209 -22.10 13.20 8.48
CA ARG A 209 -23.06 14.10 7.82
C ARG A 209 -23.94 14.83 8.83
N LEU A 210 -24.42 14.13 9.86
CA LEU A 210 -25.22 14.74 10.93
C LEU A 210 -24.39 15.79 11.68
N ARG A 211 -23.15 15.46 12.06
CA ARG A 211 -22.22 16.42 12.68
C ARG A 211 -21.99 17.63 11.79
N ALA A 212 -21.72 17.43 10.50
CA ALA A 212 -21.51 18.53 9.57
C ALA A 212 -22.73 19.46 9.51
N MET A 213 -23.97 18.93 9.55
CA MET A 213 -25.18 19.76 9.57
C MET A 213 -25.35 20.49 10.88
N LEU A 214 -25.12 19.82 12.01
CA LEU A 214 -25.20 20.42 13.34
C LEU A 214 -24.24 21.61 13.47
N VAL A 215 -22.98 21.43 13.06
CA VAL A 215 -21.98 22.51 13.06
C VAL A 215 -22.36 23.62 12.10
N HIS A 216 -22.89 23.28 10.91
CA HIS A 216 -23.35 24.27 9.93
C HIS A 216 -24.46 25.18 10.47
N ILE A 217 -25.40 24.64 11.26
CA ILE A 217 -26.46 25.43 11.93
C ILE A 217 -26.02 26.03 13.28
N GLY A 218 -24.72 26.12 13.54
CA GLY A 218 -24.15 26.79 14.71
C GLY A 218 -24.10 25.97 16.00
N ARG A 219 -24.20 24.64 15.95
CA ARG A 219 -23.90 23.82 17.13
C ARG A 219 -22.38 23.85 17.40
N PRO A 220 -21.94 24.15 18.62
CA PRO A 220 -20.53 24.11 18.98
C PRO A 220 -19.91 22.74 18.68
N ASP A 221 -18.76 22.74 18.02
CA ASP A 221 -18.02 21.52 17.67
C ASP A 221 -17.12 21.08 18.83
N ILE A 222 -17.73 20.86 20.00
CA ILE A 222 -17.07 20.41 21.24
C ILE A 222 -17.86 19.24 21.83
N CYS A 223 -17.20 18.42 22.65
CA CYS A 223 -17.89 17.39 23.38
C CYS A 223 -18.86 18.01 24.39
N GLU A 224 -20.14 17.67 24.28
CA GLU A 224 -21.20 18.21 25.16
C GLU A 224 -21.20 17.61 26.56
N MET A 225 -20.36 16.60 26.82
CA MET A 225 -20.22 15.98 28.14
C MET A 225 -18.98 16.46 28.90
N CYS A 226 -17.82 16.57 28.24
CA CYS A 226 -16.57 16.99 28.91
C CYS A 226 -15.98 18.30 28.38
N GLY A 227 -16.59 18.94 27.40
CA GLY A 227 -16.10 20.18 26.79
C GLY A 227 -14.88 20.01 25.88
N ALA A 228 -14.39 18.77 25.66
CA ALA A 228 -13.20 18.54 24.85
C ALA A 228 -13.36 19.06 23.42
N PRO A 229 -12.35 19.78 22.88
CA PRO A 229 -12.35 20.20 21.47
C PRO A 229 -12.21 18.99 20.53
N PRO A 230 -12.36 19.16 19.21
CA PRO A 230 -12.16 18.11 18.20
C PRO A 230 -10.65 17.91 17.94
N THR A 231 -9.85 17.96 19.00
CA THR A 231 -8.41 17.75 19.02
C THR A 231 -8.02 16.91 20.22
N TRP A 232 -7.08 16.00 20.02
CA TRP A 232 -6.54 15.13 21.05
C TRP A 232 -5.03 15.02 20.88
N LEU A 233 -4.26 15.41 21.90
CA LEU A 233 -2.79 15.44 21.87
C LEU A 233 -2.23 16.18 20.63
N GLY A 234 -2.87 17.28 20.22
CA GLY A 234 -2.46 18.06 19.04
C GLY A 234 -2.89 17.49 17.69
N HIS A 235 -3.54 16.32 17.66
CA HIS A 235 -4.09 15.71 16.44
C HIS A 235 -5.59 15.94 16.32
N ALA A 236 -6.12 16.02 15.09
CA ALA A 236 -7.54 16.14 14.85
C ALA A 236 -8.28 14.88 15.35
N MET A 237 -9.36 15.08 16.11
CA MET A 237 -10.23 14.02 16.63
C MET A 237 -11.66 14.33 16.19
N THR A 238 -12.31 13.36 15.56
CA THR A 238 -13.71 13.51 15.16
C THR A 238 -14.62 13.29 16.38
N LEU A 239 -15.49 14.26 16.66
CA LEU A 239 -16.59 14.06 17.60
C LEU A 239 -17.65 13.15 16.97
N GLU A 240 -18.14 12.21 17.76
CA GLU A 240 -19.16 11.24 17.37
C GLU A 240 -20.54 11.80 17.67
N VAL A 241 -21.51 11.46 16.83
CA VAL A 241 -22.92 11.82 17.04
C VAL A 241 -23.59 10.72 17.84
N ASP A 242 -24.11 11.09 19.01
CA ASP A 242 -24.93 10.22 19.86
C ASP A 242 -26.39 10.65 19.80
N HIS A 243 -27.29 9.68 19.70
CA HIS A 243 -28.74 9.85 19.77
C HIS A 243 -29.16 9.65 21.22
N ILE A 244 -29.68 10.70 21.87
CA ILE A 244 -30.03 10.70 23.30
C ILE A 244 -31.05 9.61 23.62
N ASN A 245 -32.06 9.42 22.77
CA ASN A 245 -33.05 8.36 22.89
C ASN A 245 -32.60 6.99 22.34
N GLY A 246 -31.39 6.89 21.76
CA GLY A 246 -30.88 5.66 21.15
C GLY A 246 -31.53 5.26 19.82
N ASN A 247 -32.47 6.05 19.30
CA ASN A 247 -33.13 5.83 18.02
C ASN A 247 -32.40 6.57 16.90
N TRP A 248 -31.69 5.84 16.05
CA TRP A 248 -30.92 6.38 14.93
C TRP A 248 -31.78 6.98 13.79
N LEU A 249 -33.10 6.76 13.80
CA LEU A 249 -34.05 7.40 12.88
C LEU A 249 -34.43 8.82 13.31
N ASP A 250 -34.29 9.14 14.59
CA ASP A 250 -34.63 10.45 15.14
C ASP A 250 -33.43 11.40 15.07
N ASN A 251 -33.23 12.02 13.90
CA ASN A 251 -32.10 12.94 13.67
C ASN A 251 -32.41 14.39 14.03
N ARG A 252 -33.51 14.65 14.75
CA ARG A 252 -33.86 16.01 15.18
C ARG A 252 -32.75 16.58 16.05
N ARG A 253 -32.47 17.87 15.91
CA ARG A 253 -31.34 18.56 16.56
C ARG A 253 -31.32 18.31 18.07
N GLU A 254 -32.47 18.38 18.71
CA GLU A 254 -32.69 18.20 20.14
C GLU A 254 -32.37 16.77 20.63
N ASN A 255 -32.44 15.77 19.76
CA ASN A 255 -32.14 14.38 20.11
C ASN A 255 -30.67 14.00 19.85
N LEU A 256 -29.91 14.83 19.15
CA LEU A 256 -28.50 14.59 18.87
C LEU A 256 -27.61 15.30 19.88
N ARG A 257 -26.46 14.73 20.19
CA ARG A 257 -25.34 15.41 20.88
C ARG A 257 -23.99 14.98 20.33
N LEU A 258 -23.02 15.89 20.34
CA LEU A 258 -21.64 15.63 19.94
C LEU A 258 -20.81 15.17 21.14
N LEU A 259 -20.21 13.99 21.06
CA LEU A 259 -19.38 13.41 22.12
C LEU A 259 -18.00 13.04 21.59
N CYS A 260 -16.95 13.17 22.42
CA CYS A 260 -15.67 12.56 22.07
C CYS A 260 -15.77 11.02 22.21
N PRO A 261 -14.89 10.24 21.56
CA PRO A 261 -14.95 8.77 21.62
C PRO A 261 -14.95 8.20 23.05
N ASN A 262 -14.20 8.81 23.97
CA ASN A 262 -14.16 8.40 25.37
C ASN A 262 -15.50 8.63 26.07
N CYS A 263 -16.09 9.81 25.86
CA CYS A 263 -17.39 10.18 26.42
C CYS A 263 -18.53 9.35 25.81
N HIS A 264 -18.48 9.09 24.50
CA HIS A 264 -19.47 8.24 23.86
C HIS A 264 -19.39 6.80 24.37
N SER A 265 -18.19 6.29 24.64
CA SER A 265 -17.99 4.92 25.13
C SER A 265 -18.73 4.60 26.44
N ILE A 266 -19.08 5.58 27.25
CA ILE A 266 -19.78 5.39 28.53
C ILE A 266 -21.29 5.58 28.43
N THR A 267 -21.84 5.97 27.28
CA THR A 267 -23.29 6.16 27.15
C THR A 267 -24.03 4.81 27.14
N PRO A 268 -25.30 4.77 27.60
CA PRO A 268 -26.14 3.57 27.53
C PRO A 268 -26.47 3.14 26.09
N THR A 269 -26.36 4.06 25.13
CA THR A 269 -26.66 3.90 23.71
C THR A 269 -25.46 3.44 22.89
N CYS A 270 -24.25 3.52 23.45
CA CYS A 270 -23.02 3.17 22.77
C CYS A 270 -23.01 1.71 22.29
N CYS A 271 -22.54 1.48 21.06
CA CYS A 271 -22.38 0.15 20.46
C CYS A 271 -23.63 -0.76 20.55
N GLY A 272 -24.84 -0.19 20.63
CA GLY A 272 -26.08 -0.96 20.70
C GLY A 272 -26.36 -1.59 22.06
N ARG A 273 -25.71 -1.14 23.15
CA ARG A 273 -25.98 -1.61 24.52
C ARG A 273 -27.46 -1.51 24.91
N ASN A 274 -28.19 -0.52 24.41
CA ASN A 274 -29.62 -0.34 24.61
C ASN A 274 -30.47 -1.53 24.09
N ARG A 275 -30.05 -2.22 23.02
CA ARG A 275 -30.80 -3.37 22.47
C ARG A 275 -30.95 -4.52 23.45
N SER A 276 -29.98 -4.70 24.36
CA SER A 276 -30.04 -5.73 25.40
C SER A 276 -30.99 -5.38 26.56
N ARG A 277 -31.30 -4.08 26.75
CA ARG A 277 -32.22 -3.60 27.78
C ARG A 277 -33.67 -3.72 27.33
N ASP A 278 -33.97 -3.35 26.10
CA ASP A 278 -35.33 -3.45 25.55
C ASP A 278 -35.81 -4.91 25.54
N ALA A 279 -34.94 -5.84 25.14
CA ALA A 279 -35.22 -7.29 25.18
C ALA A 279 -35.42 -7.85 26.60
N ARG A 280 -34.82 -7.24 27.65
CA ARG A 280 -35.03 -7.66 29.05
C ARG A 280 -36.29 -7.04 29.66
N ALA A 281 -36.71 -5.86 29.21
CA ALA A 281 -37.94 -5.22 29.67
C ALA A 281 -39.19 -5.94 29.11
N GLU A 282 -39.15 -6.35 27.83
CA GLU A 282 -40.24 -7.11 27.21
C GLU A 282 -40.40 -8.53 27.80
N GLY A 283 -39.30 -9.15 28.24
CA GLY A 283 -39.34 -10.48 28.86
C GLY A 283 -39.76 -10.53 30.34
N ILE A 284 -39.94 -9.37 31.01
CA ILE A 284 -40.43 -9.28 32.40
C ILE A 284 -41.93 -8.95 32.44
N ALA A 285 -42.50 -8.47 31.33
CA ALA A 285 -43.92 -8.13 31.19
C ALA A 285 -44.77 -9.25 30.56
N ALA A 286 -44.23 -10.46 30.40
CA ALA A 286 -44.91 -11.64 29.86
C ALA A 286 -45.13 -12.72 30.93
#